data_AF-A0AAN7WD42-F1
#
_entry.id   AF-A0AAN7WD42-F1
#
_cell.length_a   1.000
_cell.length_b   1.000
_cell.length_c   1.000
_cell.angle_alpha   90.00
_cell.angle_beta   90.00
_cell.angle_gamma   90.00
#
_symmetry.space_group_name_H-M   'P 1'
#
loop_
_entity.id
_entity.type
_entity.pdbx_description
1 polymer ?
#
loop_
_entity_poly.entity_id
_entity_poly.type
_entity_poly.pdbx_seq_one_letter_code
_entity_poly.pdbx_strand_id
1 'polypeptide(L)'
;MLVPLRLLLLVCTTQASHFYGTVITYYPKNTNTDGSLTVVLRYKLNFDDCTRGDTWDCRSLNCGTQTSLALNVVDQVSTGEWCQREGIMTRRVPSNAQFQLQ
;
A
#
# COMPACT_ATOMS: atom_id res chain seq x y z
N MET A 1 22.42 -36.86 7.75
CA MET A 1 21.64 -36.59 6.52
C MET A 1 20.33 -35.86 6.87
N LEU A 2 20.41 -34.63 7.42
CA LEU A 2 19.25 -33.83 7.85
C LEU A 2 19.26 -32.40 7.28
N VAL A 3 20.38 -32.01 6.66
CA VAL A 3 20.59 -30.68 6.07
C VAL A 3 19.70 -30.41 4.86
N PRO A 4 19.51 -31.33 3.87
CA PRO A 4 18.70 -31.01 2.69
C PRO A 4 17.21 -30.83 3.03
N LEU A 5 16.68 -31.64 3.97
CA LEU A 5 15.29 -31.53 4.42
C LEU A 5 15.00 -30.20 5.15
N ARG A 6 15.98 -29.70 5.93
CA ARG A 6 15.87 -28.40 6.61
C ARG A 6 15.90 -27.23 5.63
N LEU A 7 16.69 -27.31 4.55
CA LEU A 7 16.73 -26.28 3.52
C LEU A 7 15.41 -26.17 2.74
N LEU A 8 14.78 -27.30 2.39
CA LEU A 8 13.50 -27.33 1.68
C LEU A 8 12.36 -26.70 2.49
N LEU A 9 12.33 -26.91 3.81
CA LEU A 9 11.32 -26.29 4.68
C LEU A 9 11.45 -24.76 4.72
N LEU A 10 12.67 -24.21 4.69
CA LEU A 10 12.89 -22.76 4.64
C LEU A 10 12.35 -22.13 3.35
N VAL A 11 12.48 -22.81 2.21
CA VAL A 11 12.01 -22.30 0.90
C VAL A 11 10.47 -22.25 0.82
N CYS A 12 9.77 -23.21 1.43
CA CYS A 12 8.29 -23.20 1.43
C CYS A 12 7.69 -22.09 2.31
N THR A 13 8.44 -21.59 3.31
CA THR A 13 7.96 -20.57 4.26
C THR A 13 8.18 -19.13 3.81
N THR A 14 8.89 -18.88 2.70
CA THR A 14 9.21 -17.52 2.22
C THR A 14 8.19 -16.94 1.23
N GLN A 15 6.94 -17.41 1.24
CA GLN A 15 5.91 -16.88 0.36
C GLN A 15 5.45 -15.51 0.89
N ALA A 16 5.95 -14.44 0.28
CA ALA A 16 5.48 -13.10 0.56
C ALA A 16 4.05 -12.96 0.04
N SER A 17 3.17 -12.38 0.86
CA SER A 17 1.81 -12.04 0.43
C SER A 17 1.78 -10.97 -0.66
N HIS A 18 2.87 -10.21 -0.79
CA HIS A 18 3.01 -9.10 -1.72
C HIS A 18 3.94 -9.48 -2.85
N PHE A 19 3.48 -9.30 -4.07
CA PHE A 19 4.31 -9.45 -5.26
C PHE A 19 4.86 -8.10 -5.70
N TYR A 20 6.18 -7.98 -5.71
CA TYR A 20 6.92 -6.84 -6.26
C TYR A 20 6.64 -5.49 -5.55
N GLY A 21 7.54 -4.53 -5.73
CA GLY A 21 7.49 -3.23 -5.05
C GLY A 21 6.25 -2.39 -5.41
N THR A 22 5.98 -1.37 -4.60
CA THR A 22 4.84 -0.46 -4.79
C THR A 22 5.28 0.90 -5.31
N VAL A 23 4.49 1.49 -6.20
CA VAL A 23 4.60 2.92 -6.56
C VAL A 23 3.38 3.65 -6.02
N ILE A 24 3.62 4.76 -5.32
CA ILE A 24 2.58 5.67 -4.84
C ILE A 24 2.67 6.96 -5.64
N THR A 25 1.56 7.38 -6.24
CA THR A 25 1.46 8.67 -6.94
C THR A 25 0.75 9.69 -6.07
N TYR A 26 1.35 10.88 -5.95
CA TYR A 26 0.87 11.99 -5.13
C TYR A 26 0.17 13.05 -5.98
N TYR A 27 -1.10 13.32 -5.70
CA TYR A 27 -1.91 14.33 -6.37
C TYR A 27 -2.36 15.42 -5.39
N PRO A 28 -1.72 16.61 -5.37
CA PRO A 28 -2.24 17.73 -4.59
C PRO A 28 -3.58 18.18 -5.18
N LYS A 29 -4.56 18.47 -4.31
CA LYS A 29 -5.90 18.93 -4.72
C LYS A 29 -6.13 20.39 -4.38
N ASN A 30 -6.15 20.71 -3.09
CA ASN A 30 -6.49 22.05 -2.60
C ASN A 30 -5.58 22.44 -1.45
N THR A 31 -5.34 23.74 -1.33
CA THR A 31 -4.81 24.34 -0.09
C THR A 31 -6.00 24.82 0.73
N ASN A 32 -6.08 24.40 1.98
CA ASN A 32 -7.12 24.78 2.91
C ASN A 32 -6.82 26.18 3.49
N THR A 33 -7.82 26.82 4.08
CA THR A 33 -7.71 28.17 4.66
C THR A 33 -6.70 28.26 5.81
N ASP A 34 -6.40 27.14 6.48
CA ASP A 34 -5.40 27.02 7.54
C ASP A 34 -3.97 26.73 7.01
N GLY A 35 -3.79 26.72 5.69
CA GLY A 35 -2.50 26.44 5.04
C GLY A 35 -2.18 24.95 4.83
N SER A 36 -3.00 24.04 5.36
CA SER A 36 -2.83 22.60 5.12
C SER A 36 -3.21 22.21 3.68
N LEU A 37 -2.71 21.08 3.19
CA LEU A 37 -2.98 20.59 1.83
C LEU A 37 -3.85 19.34 1.86
N THR A 38 -4.88 19.32 1.01
CA THR A 38 -5.63 18.11 0.70
C THR A 38 -4.96 17.40 -0.47
N VAL A 39 -4.60 16.14 -0.27
CA VAL A 39 -3.83 15.34 -1.23
C VAL A 39 -4.54 14.01 -1.47
N VAL A 40 -4.45 13.50 -2.70
CA VAL A 40 -4.92 12.17 -3.06
C VAL A 40 -3.71 11.33 -3.44
N LEU A 41 -3.55 10.20 -2.77
CA LEU A 41 -2.51 9.22 -3.01
C LEU A 41 -3.13 8.03 -3.72
N ARG A 42 -2.52 7.58 -4.82
CA ARG A 42 -2.94 6.36 -5.52
C ARG A 42 -1.79 5.38 -5.55
N TYR A 43 -2.03 4.15 -5.10
CA TYR A 43 -1.03 3.09 -5.08
C TYR A 43 -1.62 1.79 -5.60
N LYS A 44 -0.79 0.96 -6.23
CA LYS A 44 -1.17 -0.37 -6.71
C LYS A 44 -0.30 -1.43 -6.06
N LEU A 45 -0.94 -2.51 -5.64
CA LEU A 45 -0.33 -3.64 -4.96
C LEU A 45 -0.76 -4.92 -5.66
N ASN A 46 0.14 -5.89 -5.70
CA ASN A 46 -0.16 -7.21 -6.20
C ASN A 46 -0.05 -8.20 -5.05
N PHE A 47 -1.01 -9.12 -4.99
CA PHE A 47 -1.14 -10.10 -3.92
C PHE A 47 -1.30 -11.51 -4.51
N ASP A 48 -0.92 -12.50 -3.72
CA ASP A 48 -1.16 -13.94 -3.96
C ASP A 48 -2.61 -14.37 -3.68
N ASP A 49 -3.44 -13.47 -3.16
CA ASP A 49 -4.90 -13.63 -3.18
C ASP A 49 -5.66 -12.28 -3.25
N CYS A 50 -6.95 -12.31 -3.59
CA CYS A 50 -7.79 -11.11 -3.69
C CYS A 50 -8.45 -10.63 -2.38
N THR A 51 -8.40 -11.42 -1.32
CA THR A 51 -8.91 -11.04 0.01
C THR A 51 -7.94 -10.11 0.74
N ARG A 52 -6.64 -10.22 0.45
CA ARG A 52 -5.58 -9.37 0.98
C ARG A 52 -5.67 -7.95 0.46
N GLY A 53 -5.27 -7.00 1.29
CA GLY A 53 -5.19 -5.60 0.94
C GLY A 53 -4.39 -4.87 2.01
N ASP A 54 -3.71 -3.80 1.62
CA ASP A 54 -2.92 -2.99 2.55
C ASP A 54 -3.39 -1.55 2.59
N THR A 55 -3.17 -0.97 3.76
CA THR A 55 -3.34 0.44 4.06
C THR A 55 -2.01 1.03 4.47
N TRP A 56 -1.83 2.32 4.24
CA TRP A 56 -0.61 3.02 4.62
C TRP A 56 -0.87 3.93 5.82
N ASP A 57 -0.07 3.71 6.85
CA ASP A 57 -0.15 4.46 8.09
C ASP A 57 0.83 5.63 8.10
N CYS A 58 0.50 6.58 8.97
CA CYS A 58 1.29 7.78 9.17
C CYS A 58 1.97 7.72 10.53
N ARG A 59 3.28 7.41 10.55
CA ARG A 59 4.06 7.36 11.80
C ARG A 59 4.67 8.70 12.22
N SER A 60 4.82 9.64 11.28
CA SER A 60 5.40 10.96 11.54
C SER A 60 4.31 12.04 11.50
N LEU A 61 4.54 13.20 12.12
CA LEU A 61 3.54 14.26 12.14
C LEU A 61 3.30 14.89 10.75
N ASN A 62 4.20 14.70 9.79
CA ASN A 62 4.15 15.38 8.49
C ASN A 62 3.31 14.67 7.43
N CYS A 63 2.88 13.42 7.62
CA CYS A 63 2.02 12.70 6.67
C CYS A 63 0.51 12.96 6.89
N GLY A 64 0.16 13.77 7.88
CA GLY A 64 -1.19 14.28 8.09
C GLY A 64 -2.23 13.21 8.42
N THR A 65 -3.49 13.60 8.35
CA THR A 65 -4.62 12.75 8.73
C THR A 65 -5.31 12.18 7.49
N GLN A 66 -5.56 10.87 7.47
CA GLN A 66 -6.38 10.24 6.45
C GLN A 66 -7.85 10.66 6.61
N THR A 67 -8.45 11.20 5.56
CA THR A 67 -9.87 11.56 5.54
C THR A 67 -10.73 10.56 4.78
N SER A 68 -10.14 9.81 3.83
CA SER A 68 -10.83 8.73 3.13
C SER A 68 -9.85 7.68 2.61
N LEU A 69 -10.34 6.45 2.45
CA LEU A 69 -9.64 5.36 1.80
C LEU A 69 -10.63 4.49 1.02
N ALA A 70 -10.32 4.22 -0.25
CA ALA A 70 -11.01 3.23 -1.06
C ALA A 70 -10.00 2.18 -1.54
N LEU A 71 -10.33 0.90 -1.36
CA LEU A 71 -9.52 -0.24 -1.81
C LEU A 71 -10.31 -1.02 -2.85
N ASN A 72 -9.84 -1.01 -4.09
CA ASN A 72 -10.52 -1.63 -5.22
C ASN A 72 -9.70 -2.78 -5.79
N VAL A 73 -10.38 -3.82 -6.28
CA VAL A 73 -9.75 -4.83 -7.15
C VAL A 73 -9.64 -4.23 -8.54
N VAL A 74 -8.43 -4.22 -9.10
CA VAL A 74 -8.14 -3.73 -10.46
C VAL A 74 -8.19 -4.88 -11.45
N ASP A 75 -7.56 -5.99 -11.08
CA ASP A 75 -7.48 -7.18 -11.92
C ASP A 75 -7.26 -8.43 -11.04
N GLN A 76 -7.68 -9.60 -11.54
CA GLN A 76 -7.49 -10.86 -10.84
C GLN A 76 -7.50 -12.04 -11.82
N VAL A 77 -6.73 -13.08 -11.50
CA VAL A 77 -6.90 -14.39 -12.17
C VAL A 77 -8.12 -15.10 -11.63
N SER A 78 -8.78 -15.91 -12.46
CA SER A 78 -10.02 -16.62 -12.11
C SER A 78 -9.85 -17.61 -10.95
N THR A 79 -8.65 -18.16 -10.79
CA THR A 79 -8.27 -19.08 -9.72
C THR A 79 -7.96 -18.38 -8.40
N GLY A 80 -7.83 -17.04 -8.41
CA GLY A 80 -7.60 -16.22 -7.22
C GLY A 80 -6.16 -16.17 -6.72
N GLU A 81 -5.21 -16.87 -7.36
CA GLU A 81 -3.80 -16.96 -6.93
C GLU A 81 -2.97 -15.70 -7.24
N TRP A 82 -3.59 -14.72 -7.92
CA TRP A 82 -3.01 -13.42 -8.19
C TRP A 82 -4.11 -12.35 -8.27
N CYS A 83 -3.85 -11.22 -7.63
CA CYS A 83 -4.75 -10.08 -7.60
C CYS A 83 -4.00 -8.77 -7.58
N GLN A 84 -4.37 -7.82 -8.46
CA GLN A 84 -3.93 -6.44 -8.34
C GLN A 84 -5.02 -5.59 -7.69
N ARG A 85 -4.65 -4.85 -6.65
CA ARG A 85 -5.53 -3.90 -5.96
C ARG A 85 -5.01 -2.47 -6.06
N GLU A 86 -5.91 -1.51 -6.13
CA GLU A 86 -5.60 -0.09 -6.07
C GLU A 86 -6.17 0.51 -4.79
N GLY A 87 -5.32 1.22 -4.05
CA GLY A 87 -5.75 2.10 -2.98
C GLY A 87 -5.79 3.55 -3.43
N ILE A 88 -6.89 4.23 -3.12
CA ILE A 88 -7.08 5.67 -3.31
C ILE A 88 -7.31 6.28 -1.93
N MET A 89 -6.30 7.00 -1.44
CA MET A 89 -6.30 7.58 -0.11
C MET A 89 -6.32 9.10 -0.19
N THR A 90 -7.26 9.74 0.49
CA THR A 90 -7.25 11.21 0.66
C THR A 90 -6.69 11.54 2.03
N ARG A 91 -5.73 12.45 2.10
CA ARG A 91 -5.16 12.95 3.36
C ARG A 91 -5.16 14.47 3.40
N ARG A 92 -5.22 15.00 4.62
CA ARG A 92 -4.94 16.41 4.92
C ARG A 92 -3.57 16.49 5.57
N VAL A 93 -2.58 16.99 4.83
CA VAL A 93 -1.19 17.13 5.28
C VAL A 93 -0.89 18.56 5.74
N PRO A 94 -0.04 18.76 6.76
CA PRO A 94 0.20 20.08 7.33
C PRO A 94 0.96 21.02 6.38
N SER A 95 1.75 20.49 5.44
CA SER A 95 2.52 21.27 4.47
C SER A 95 2.92 20.43 3.26
N ASN A 96 3.64 21.02 2.30
CA ASN A 96 4.25 20.33 1.16
C ASN A 96 5.64 19.75 1.48
N ALA A 97 6.05 19.74 2.76
CA ALA A 97 7.31 19.13 3.17
C ALA A 97 7.31 17.62 2.90
N GLN A 98 8.51 17.03 2.83
CA GLN A 98 8.64 15.59 2.66
C GLN A 98 7.95 14.86 3.83
N PHE A 99 7.16 13.84 3.49
CA PHE A 99 6.51 12.96 4.44
C PHE A 99 6.73 11.50 4.05
N GLN A 100 6.54 10.62 5.03
CA GLN A 100 6.68 9.18 4.86
C GLN A 100 5.41 8.47 5.29
N LEU A 101 5.02 7.48 4.49
CA LEU A 101 3.98 6.53 4.80
C LEU A 101 4.63 5.15 4.96
N GLN A 102 4.03 4.29 5.79
CA GLN A 102 4.52 2.93 6.06
C GLN A 102 3.38 1.92 6.03
#